data_AF-A0A7K1A799-F1
#
_entry.id   AF-A0A7K1A799-F1
#
_cell.length_a   1.000
_cell.length_b   1.000
_cell.length_c   1.000
_cell.angle_alpha   90.00
_cell.angle_beta   90.00
_cell.angle_gamma   90.00
#
_symmetry.space_group_name_H-M   'P 1'
#
loop_
_entity.id
_entity.type
_entity.pdbx_description
1 polymer ?
#
loop_
_entity_poly.entity_id
_entity_poly.type
_entity_poly.pdbx_seq_one_letter_code
_entity_poly.pdbx_strand_id
1 'polypeptide(L)'
;YFAPGSTTQIDYGIPGLQTFIDDDWVVVATDYQGLGTPGIHQYTVNRTNAIDAVTIVHAVNEMQVGAGSRFGVIGWSQGGGTAAAAVELDAADYGDLEIVGAACMSPGVPIIGLKLPGLGSELGGSDIPPDGHLFMILGAMVTAFPDTLSLDDVYTAVGKRVFEQGWNVQAVHHLSDTLGRAYKHEGQVMAVDTTKLGAWMAAFTEASATLSKPIAPVLVLSDEQDPNGPCPITWQRGYVDAVKALGGDITVKSYPNDDHFSLPQSCVAEAKEWLTARFS
;
A
#
# COMPACT_ATOMS: atom_id res chain seq x y z
N TYR A 1 -15.68 8.31 -6.00
CA TYR A 1 -15.28 7.18 -6.85
C TYR A 1 -16.41 6.15 -6.95
N PHE A 2 -16.80 5.47 -5.86
CA PHE A 2 -17.93 4.51 -5.87
C PHE A 2 -19.32 5.13 -5.70
N ALA A 3 -19.56 6.29 -6.29
CA ALA A 3 -20.89 6.90 -6.27
C ALA A 3 -21.68 6.51 -7.54
N PRO A 4 -23.01 6.27 -7.47
CA PRO A 4 -23.82 5.96 -8.66
C PRO A 4 -23.73 6.99 -9.79
N GLY A 5 -23.41 8.25 -9.46
CA GLY A 5 -23.22 9.34 -10.43
C GLY A 5 -21.75 9.69 -10.70
N SER A 6 -20.79 8.86 -10.28
CA SER A 6 -19.37 9.13 -10.51
C SER A 6 -19.04 9.13 -12.01
N THR A 7 -18.31 10.15 -12.47
CA THR A 7 -17.79 10.23 -13.84
C THR A 7 -16.33 9.80 -13.94
N THR A 8 -15.67 9.50 -12.81
CA THR A 8 -14.30 8.98 -12.78
C THR A 8 -14.27 7.45 -12.81
N GLN A 9 -13.35 6.90 -13.60
CA GLN A 9 -13.14 5.45 -13.78
C GLN A 9 -12.00 4.88 -12.91
N ILE A 10 -11.22 5.76 -12.29
CA ILE A 10 -10.12 5.45 -11.36
C ILE A 10 -10.33 6.26 -10.07
N ASP A 11 -9.66 5.84 -8.98
CA ASP A 11 -9.94 6.36 -7.64
C ASP A 11 -9.48 7.82 -7.39
N TYR A 12 -9.37 8.19 -6.11
CA TYR A 12 -8.91 9.47 -5.58
C TYR A 12 -7.62 10.06 -6.18
N GLY A 13 -6.73 9.25 -6.77
CA GLY A 13 -5.45 9.74 -7.29
C GLY A 13 -4.53 10.21 -6.15
N ILE A 14 -3.77 11.29 -6.36
CA ILE A 14 -2.87 11.83 -5.33
C ILE A 14 -3.69 12.57 -4.25
N PRO A 15 -3.71 12.12 -2.99
CA PRO A 15 -4.53 12.73 -1.96
C PRO A 15 -4.24 14.22 -1.76
N GLY A 16 -5.25 15.08 -1.98
CA GLY A 16 -5.13 16.52 -1.74
C GLY A 16 -4.24 17.28 -2.73
N LEU A 17 -3.89 16.70 -3.88
CA LEU A 17 -2.97 17.30 -4.86
C LEU A 17 -3.21 18.81 -5.07
N GLN A 18 -4.44 19.19 -5.39
CA GLN A 18 -4.77 20.58 -5.67
C GLN A 18 -4.53 21.47 -4.44
N THR A 19 -4.87 21.02 -3.24
CA THR A 19 -4.73 21.84 -2.03
C THR A 19 -3.28 21.93 -1.55
N PHE A 20 -2.40 21.01 -1.95
CA PHE A 20 -0.95 21.18 -1.76
C PHE A 20 -0.37 22.17 -2.79
N ILE A 21 -0.77 22.06 -4.06
CA ILE A 21 -0.35 23.02 -5.10
C ILE A 21 -0.80 24.44 -4.76
N ASP A 22 -2.03 24.62 -4.29
CA ASP A 22 -2.58 25.92 -3.89
C ASP A 22 -1.82 26.54 -2.69
N ASP A 23 -1.13 25.71 -1.89
CA ASP A 23 -0.30 26.12 -0.75
C ASP A 23 1.20 26.18 -1.11
N ASP A 24 1.53 26.27 -2.41
CA ASP A 24 2.90 26.39 -2.96
C ASP A 24 3.85 25.19 -2.66
N TRP A 25 3.28 24.00 -2.47
CA TRP A 25 4.11 22.79 -2.32
C TRP A 25 4.62 22.27 -3.66
N VAL A 26 5.87 21.77 -3.65
CA VAL A 26 6.34 20.84 -4.68
C VAL A 26 5.77 19.46 -4.35
N VAL A 27 4.85 18.98 -5.19
CA VAL A 27 4.24 17.65 -5.05
C VAL A 27 4.84 16.71 -6.09
N VAL A 28 5.33 15.57 -5.64
CA VAL A 28 5.76 14.45 -6.49
C VAL A 28 4.98 13.20 -6.12
N ALA A 29 4.69 12.38 -7.12
CA ALA A 29 4.06 11.08 -6.94
C ALA A 29 4.75 10.08 -7.87
N THR A 30 5.31 9.03 -7.27
CA THR A 30 5.91 7.94 -8.03
C THR A 30 4.81 7.02 -8.54
N ASP A 31 4.98 6.50 -9.75
CA ASP A 31 4.15 5.41 -10.25
C ASP A 31 4.39 4.12 -9.44
N TYR A 32 5.51 4.03 -8.72
CA TYR A 32 6.14 2.80 -8.22
C TYR A 32 6.70 1.92 -9.34
N GLN A 33 7.73 1.14 -9.01
CA GLN A 33 8.33 0.22 -9.96
C GLN A 33 7.29 -0.75 -10.57
N GLY A 34 7.44 -1.03 -11.86
CA GLY A 34 6.52 -1.87 -12.64
C GLY A 34 5.23 -1.17 -13.10
N LEU A 35 4.97 0.06 -12.67
CA LEU A 35 3.95 0.94 -13.24
C LEU A 35 4.67 2.01 -14.07
N GLY A 36 4.45 2.02 -15.38
CA GLY A 36 5.17 2.90 -16.32
C GLY A 36 6.62 2.50 -16.62
N THR A 37 7.19 1.54 -15.89
CA THR A 37 8.54 0.98 -16.08
C THR A 37 8.48 -0.52 -16.36
N PRO A 38 9.54 -1.14 -16.94
CA PRO A 38 9.58 -2.58 -17.16
C PRO A 38 9.46 -3.38 -15.86
N GLY A 39 8.80 -4.54 -15.92
CA GLY A 39 8.62 -5.44 -14.78
C GLY A 39 7.19 -5.45 -14.26
N ILE A 40 6.92 -6.33 -13.30
CA ILE A 40 5.60 -6.42 -12.65
C ILE A 40 5.58 -5.49 -11.44
N HIS A 41 4.49 -4.77 -11.26
CA HIS A 41 4.33 -3.90 -10.11
C HIS A 41 4.38 -4.70 -8.80
N GLN A 42 5.28 -4.30 -7.90
CA GLN A 42 5.36 -4.86 -6.56
C GLN A 42 4.30 -4.24 -5.63
N TYR A 43 3.03 -4.55 -5.93
CA TYR A 43 1.85 -4.07 -5.22
C TYR A 43 1.92 -4.41 -3.72
N THR A 44 1.82 -3.38 -2.87
CA THR A 44 1.91 -3.45 -1.39
C THR A 44 3.24 -3.95 -0.81
N VAL A 45 4.28 -4.11 -1.62
CA VAL A 45 5.64 -4.32 -1.10
C VAL A 45 6.14 -2.98 -0.57
N ASN A 46 5.73 -2.67 0.68
CA ASN A 46 5.89 -1.34 1.27
C ASN A 46 7.33 -0.84 1.19
N ARG A 47 8.34 -1.69 1.43
CA ARG A 47 9.76 -1.32 1.39
C ARG A 47 10.21 -0.82 0.03
N THR A 48 9.90 -1.55 -1.05
CA THR A 48 10.32 -1.12 -2.39
C THR A 48 9.52 0.09 -2.87
N ASN A 49 8.21 0.15 -2.57
CA ASN A 49 7.40 1.32 -2.85
C ASN A 49 7.91 2.57 -2.09
N ALA A 50 8.42 2.41 -0.87
CA ALA A 50 9.00 3.50 -0.08
C ALA A 50 10.33 3.99 -0.67
N ILE A 51 11.19 3.08 -1.13
CA ILE A 51 12.43 3.44 -1.85
C ILE A 51 12.09 4.23 -3.10
N ASP A 52 11.07 3.81 -3.88
CA ASP A 52 10.60 4.56 -5.04
C ASP A 52 10.10 5.97 -4.65
N ALA A 53 9.39 6.09 -3.52
CA ALA A 53 8.87 7.36 -3.01
C ALA A 53 9.99 8.31 -2.55
N VAL A 54 11.10 7.81 -1.98
CA VAL A 54 12.27 8.63 -1.65
C VAL A 54 13.10 8.95 -2.90
N THR A 55 13.20 8.01 -3.84
CA THR A 55 13.96 8.20 -5.09
C THR A 55 13.37 9.32 -5.94
N ILE A 56 12.04 9.45 -6.02
CA ILE A 56 11.44 10.57 -6.75
C ILE A 56 11.68 11.93 -6.06
N VAL A 57 11.90 11.96 -4.74
CA VAL A 57 12.29 13.18 -4.01
C VAL A 57 13.73 13.57 -4.36
N HIS A 58 14.65 12.60 -4.48
CA HIS A 58 15.99 12.86 -5.01
C HIS A 58 15.93 13.44 -6.42
N ALA A 59 15.14 12.82 -7.31
CA ALA A 59 14.99 13.26 -8.68
C ALA A 59 14.48 14.71 -8.79
N VAL A 60 13.48 15.08 -7.97
CA VAL A 60 12.96 16.47 -7.99
C VAL A 60 13.92 17.48 -7.39
N ASN A 61 14.80 17.07 -6.47
CA ASN A 61 15.84 17.92 -5.90
C ASN A 61 16.97 18.22 -6.92
N GLU A 62 17.15 17.37 -7.92
CA GLU A 62 18.00 17.66 -9.09
C GLU A 62 17.35 18.63 -10.09
N MET A 63 16.04 18.84 -9.98
CA MET A 63 15.28 19.77 -10.82
C MET A 63 15.28 21.17 -10.21
N GLN A 64 15.43 22.21 -11.03
CA GLN A 64 15.36 23.61 -10.60
C GLN A 64 13.91 24.08 -10.37
N VAL A 65 13.17 23.37 -9.51
CA VAL A 65 11.74 23.59 -9.22
C VAL A 65 11.47 24.17 -7.84
N GLY A 66 12.52 24.51 -7.08
CA GLY A 66 12.40 25.10 -5.74
C GLY A 66 12.14 24.08 -4.63
N ALA A 67 12.36 22.78 -4.87
CA ALA A 67 12.36 21.78 -3.82
C ALA A 67 13.55 22.00 -2.86
N GLY A 68 13.31 21.82 -1.55
CA GLY A 68 14.35 21.81 -0.53
C GLY A 68 14.80 20.38 -0.18
N SER A 69 15.64 20.23 0.85
CA SER A 69 16.08 18.93 1.35
C SER A 69 15.12 18.28 2.35
N ARG A 70 14.09 18.98 2.82
CA ARG A 70 13.09 18.45 3.75
C ARG A 70 11.85 18.00 2.99
N PHE A 71 11.30 16.85 3.32
CA PHE A 71 10.10 16.32 2.68
C PHE A 71 9.20 15.57 3.66
N GLY A 72 7.91 15.47 3.34
CA GLY A 72 6.94 14.66 4.06
C GLY A 72 6.26 13.69 3.11
N VAL A 73 5.72 12.59 3.64
CA VAL A 73 5.02 11.58 2.82
C VAL A 73 3.58 11.47 3.27
N ILE A 74 2.65 11.48 2.32
CA ILE A 74 1.25 11.12 2.55
C ILE A 74 0.90 9.94 1.68
N GLY A 75 0.00 9.08 2.15
CA GLY A 75 -0.54 8.05 1.29
C GLY A 75 -1.73 7.34 1.91
N TRP A 76 -2.48 6.67 1.04
CA TRP A 76 -3.70 5.95 1.40
C TRP A 76 -3.64 4.49 0.96
N SER A 77 -4.15 3.57 1.78
CA SER A 77 -4.19 2.13 1.48
C SER A 77 -2.78 1.59 1.19
N GLN A 78 -2.47 1.15 -0.04
CA GLN A 78 -1.11 0.82 -0.45
C GLN A 78 -0.14 1.97 -0.15
N GLY A 79 -0.47 3.20 -0.57
CA GLY A 79 0.34 4.39 -0.32
C GLY A 79 0.47 4.71 1.16
N GLY A 80 -0.50 4.33 2.00
CA GLY A 80 -0.40 4.46 3.45
C GLY A 80 0.64 3.49 4.02
N GLY A 81 0.72 2.27 3.49
CA GLY A 81 1.80 1.32 3.79
C GLY A 81 3.16 1.79 3.26
N THR A 82 3.19 2.43 2.10
CA THR A 82 4.40 3.10 1.57
C THR A 82 4.88 4.20 2.52
N ALA A 83 4.00 5.11 2.94
CA ALA A 83 4.32 6.18 3.87
C ALA A 83 4.83 5.64 5.22
N ALA A 84 4.22 4.55 5.69
CA ALA A 84 4.68 3.85 6.89
C ALA A 84 6.11 3.31 6.75
N ALA A 85 6.45 2.68 5.62
CA ALA A 85 7.80 2.17 5.40
C ALA A 85 8.82 3.28 5.08
N ALA A 86 8.38 4.42 4.53
CA ALA A 86 9.24 5.54 4.16
C ALA A 86 9.90 6.23 5.35
N VAL A 87 9.41 6.04 6.59
CA VAL A 87 10.07 6.50 7.84
C VAL A 87 10.90 5.40 8.51
N GLU A 88 11.00 4.22 7.90
CA GLU A 88 11.75 3.07 8.40
C GLU A 88 12.92 2.68 7.47
N LEU A 89 13.14 3.43 6.37
CA LEU A 89 14.26 3.19 5.46
C LEU A 89 15.62 3.51 6.11
N ASP A 90 16.70 3.04 5.48
CA ASP A 90 18.04 3.25 5.99
C ASP A 90 18.54 4.66 5.67
N ALA A 91 19.48 5.19 6.47
CA ALA A 91 20.04 6.53 6.26
C ALA A 91 20.61 6.74 4.84
N ALA A 92 21.11 5.67 4.22
CA ALA A 92 21.66 5.69 2.87
C ALA A 92 20.58 5.96 1.80
N ASP A 93 19.32 5.57 2.02
CA ASP A 93 18.22 5.80 1.09
C ASP A 93 17.88 7.30 1.01
N TYR A 94 17.99 8.04 2.11
CA TYR A 94 17.70 9.47 2.16
C TYR A 94 18.87 10.36 1.72
N GLY A 95 20.12 9.93 1.93
CA GLY A 95 21.28 10.78 1.68
C GLY A 95 21.22 12.09 2.49
N ASP A 96 21.18 13.24 1.80
CA ASP A 96 21.05 14.56 2.42
C ASP A 96 19.59 15.00 2.68
N LEU A 97 18.61 14.16 2.30
CA LEU A 97 17.20 14.45 2.53
C LEU A 97 16.79 14.19 3.98
N GLU A 98 15.91 15.04 4.51
CA GLU A 98 15.29 14.91 5.82
C GLU A 98 13.79 14.63 5.66
N ILE A 99 13.36 13.43 6.05
CA ILE A 99 11.93 13.13 6.17
C ILE A 99 11.39 13.73 7.48
N VAL A 100 10.40 14.62 7.39
CA VAL A 100 9.85 15.32 8.56
C VAL A 100 8.67 14.59 9.20
N GLY A 101 8.05 13.65 8.47
CA GLY A 101 6.96 12.82 8.96
C GLY A 101 6.21 12.08 7.86
N ALA A 102 5.40 11.10 8.27
CA ALA A 102 4.53 10.33 7.39
C ALA A 102 3.07 10.38 7.87
N ALA A 103 2.15 10.76 6.97
CA ALA A 103 0.72 10.66 7.20
C ALA A 103 0.14 9.44 6.45
N CYS A 104 -0.20 8.42 7.22
CA CYS A 104 -0.66 7.12 6.79
C CYS A 104 -2.19 7.04 6.91
N MET A 105 -2.91 7.16 5.80
CA MET A 105 -4.36 7.01 5.74
C MET A 105 -4.71 5.54 5.50
N SER A 106 -5.38 4.87 6.43
CA SER A 106 -5.75 3.45 6.31
C SER A 106 -4.60 2.56 5.78
N PRO A 107 -3.45 2.49 6.49
CA PRO A 107 -2.23 1.92 5.93
C PRO A 107 -2.29 0.41 5.71
N GLY A 108 -2.08 -0.04 4.47
CA GLY A 108 -1.96 -1.44 4.09
C GLY A 108 -0.55 -2.00 4.34
N VAL A 109 -0.33 -2.56 5.53
CA VAL A 109 0.95 -3.19 5.94
C VAL A 109 0.85 -4.73 5.90
N PRO A 110 1.28 -5.40 4.83
CA PRO A 110 0.76 -6.72 4.49
C PRO A 110 1.10 -7.83 5.51
N ILE A 111 2.21 -7.74 6.25
CA ILE A 111 2.49 -8.68 7.35
C ILE A 111 1.47 -8.61 8.49
N ILE A 112 0.91 -7.42 8.76
CA ILE A 112 -0.14 -7.27 9.77
C ILE A 112 -1.44 -7.87 9.23
N GLY A 113 -1.80 -7.56 7.98
CA GLY A 113 -2.98 -8.11 7.33
C GLY A 113 -2.95 -9.64 7.27
N LEU A 114 -1.76 -10.20 7.03
CA LEU A 114 -1.56 -11.65 6.95
C LEU A 114 -1.74 -12.36 8.30
N LYS A 115 -1.47 -11.67 9.41
CA LYS A 115 -1.66 -12.20 10.77
C LYS A 115 -3.13 -12.15 11.23
N LEU A 116 -4.01 -11.50 10.46
CA LEU A 116 -5.42 -11.35 10.78
C LEU A 116 -6.30 -12.30 9.94
N PRO A 117 -7.50 -12.65 10.42
CA PRO A 117 -8.51 -13.33 9.60
C PRO A 117 -8.79 -12.51 8.33
N GLY A 118 -8.88 -13.17 7.16
CA GLY A 118 -8.91 -12.51 5.85
C GLY A 118 -7.72 -12.97 5.00
N LEU A 119 -6.74 -12.09 4.76
CA LEU A 119 -5.53 -12.42 3.98
C LEU A 119 -4.83 -13.68 4.49
N GLY A 120 -4.71 -13.86 5.82
CA GLY A 120 -4.16 -15.08 6.42
C GLY A 120 -5.03 -16.32 6.21
N SER A 121 -6.36 -16.15 6.19
CA SER A 121 -7.31 -17.24 5.95
C SER A 121 -7.31 -17.71 4.50
N GLU A 122 -7.13 -16.78 3.56
CA GLU A 122 -7.04 -17.09 2.12
C GLU A 122 -5.76 -17.85 1.78
N LEU A 123 -4.64 -17.57 2.45
CA LEU A 123 -3.45 -18.44 2.40
C LEU A 123 -3.66 -19.81 3.08
N GLY A 124 -4.76 -19.98 3.83
CA GLY A 124 -5.21 -21.29 4.32
C GLY A 124 -5.97 -22.12 3.29
N GLY A 125 -6.26 -21.55 2.11
CA GLY A 125 -7.08 -22.16 1.05
C GLY A 125 -8.54 -21.70 1.08
N SER A 126 -9.09 -21.42 -0.10
CA SER A 126 -10.47 -20.95 -0.29
C SER A 126 -11.07 -21.53 -1.56
N ASP A 127 -12.37 -21.89 -1.51
CA ASP A 127 -13.11 -22.42 -2.65
C ASP A 127 -13.79 -21.33 -3.48
N ILE A 128 -13.70 -20.05 -3.11
CA ILE A 128 -14.26 -18.92 -3.84
C ILE A 128 -13.17 -18.12 -4.55
N PRO A 129 -13.48 -17.40 -5.65
CA PRO A 129 -12.48 -16.55 -6.30
C PRO A 129 -11.98 -15.46 -5.34
N PRO A 130 -10.67 -15.15 -5.35
CA PRO A 130 -10.12 -14.07 -4.54
C PRO A 130 -10.56 -12.72 -5.10
N ASP A 131 -10.57 -11.69 -4.26
CA ASP A 131 -10.59 -10.31 -4.75
C ASP A 131 -9.27 -9.98 -5.48
N GLY A 132 -9.34 -9.09 -6.47
CA GLY A 132 -8.21 -8.63 -7.27
C GLY A 132 -7.05 -8.05 -6.46
N HIS A 133 -7.29 -7.43 -5.30
CA HIS A 133 -6.23 -6.92 -4.43
C HIS A 133 -5.40 -8.06 -3.86
N LEU A 134 -6.04 -9.08 -3.27
CA LEU A 134 -5.35 -10.28 -2.75
C LEU A 134 -4.56 -10.95 -3.86
N PHE A 135 -5.19 -11.11 -5.03
CA PHE A 135 -4.54 -11.70 -6.19
C PHE A 135 -3.28 -10.88 -6.56
N MET A 136 -3.36 -9.56 -6.70
CA MET A 136 -2.19 -8.72 -6.99
C MET A 136 -1.11 -8.80 -5.91
N ILE A 137 -1.47 -8.82 -4.62
CA ILE A 137 -0.53 -8.93 -3.49
C ILE A 137 0.33 -10.19 -3.63
N LEU A 138 -0.29 -11.34 -3.92
CA LEU A 138 0.44 -12.61 -4.00
C LEU A 138 1.41 -12.65 -5.20
N GLY A 139 0.96 -12.19 -6.37
CA GLY A 139 1.84 -12.09 -7.53
C GLY A 139 2.97 -11.06 -7.37
N ALA A 140 2.70 -9.98 -6.65
CA ALA A 140 3.71 -8.98 -6.29
C ALA A 140 4.78 -9.55 -5.35
N MET A 141 4.41 -10.36 -4.36
CA MET A 141 5.37 -11.05 -3.49
C MET A 141 6.24 -12.03 -4.27
N VAL A 142 5.68 -12.79 -5.22
CA VAL A 142 6.50 -13.64 -6.11
C VAL A 142 7.46 -12.81 -6.96
N THR A 143 7.02 -11.63 -7.41
CA THR A 143 7.88 -10.70 -8.16
C THR A 143 9.02 -10.14 -7.31
N ALA A 144 8.75 -9.85 -6.03
CA ALA A 144 9.74 -9.33 -5.10
C ALA A 144 10.71 -10.41 -4.58
N PHE A 145 10.25 -11.66 -4.48
CA PHE A 145 11.00 -12.79 -3.92
C PHE A 145 11.02 -14.01 -4.86
N PRO A 146 11.48 -13.87 -6.11
CA PRO A 146 11.40 -14.92 -7.13
C PRO A 146 12.30 -16.12 -6.84
N ASP A 147 13.33 -15.95 -6.01
CA ASP A 147 14.25 -17.02 -5.62
C ASP A 147 13.65 -17.97 -4.57
N THR A 148 12.60 -17.54 -3.86
CA THR A 148 12.00 -18.30 -2.75
C THR A 148 10.53 -18.62 -2.94
N LEU A 149 9.80 -17.81 -3.72
CA LEU A 149 8.37 -17.96 -3.99
C LEU A 149 8.10 -18.23 -5.47
N SER A 150 7.00 -18.93 -5.75
CA SER A 150 6.50 -19.18 -7.09
C SER A 150 5.00 -18.89 -7.21
N LEU A 151 4.54 -18.53 -8.41
CA LEU A 151 3.10 -18.47 -8.69
C LEU A 151 2.43 -19.84 -8.50
N ASP A 152 3.17 -20.94 -8.68
CA ASP A 152 2.68 -22.30 -8.42
C ASP A 152 2.37 -22.55 -6.94
N ASP A 153 2.88 -21.73 -6.03
CA ASP A 153 2.61 -21.86 -4.60
C ASP A 153 1.19 -21.39 -4.23
N VAL A 154 0.53 -20.62 -5.11
CA VAL A 154 -0.74 -19.94 -4.77
C VAL A 154 -1.80 -19.99 -5.87
N TYR A 155 -1.41 -20.20 -7.14
CA TYR A 155 -2.33 -20.17 -8.28
C TYR A 155 -2.42 -21.50 -9.01
N THR A 156 -3.63 -21.81 -9.49
CA THR A 156 -3.82 -22.85 -10.51
C THR A 156 -3.30 -22.38 -11.87
N ALA A 157 -3.35 -23.27 -12.88
CA ALA A 157 -3.10 -22.88 -14.27
C ALA A 157 -4.07 -21.77 -14.77
N VAL A 158 -5.33 -21.76 -14.29
CA VAL A 158 -6.30 -20.70 -14.61
C VAL A 158 -5.86 -19.38 -13.98
N GLY A 159 -5.46 -19.40 -12.70
CA GLY A 159 -4.95 -18.23 -12.01
C GLY A 159 -3.71 -17.65 -12.68
N LYS A 160 -2.70 -18.47 -12.97
CA LYS A 160 -1.49 -18.01 -13.66
C LYS A 160 -1.79 -17.36 -15.01
N ARG A 161 -2.68 -17.96 -15.81
CA ARG A 161 -3.12 -17.36 -17.08
C ARG A 161 -3.77 -16.00 -16.88
N VAL A 162 -4.68 -15.87 -15.90
CA VAL A 162 -5.33 -14.59 -15.58
C VAL A 162 -4.29 -13.56 -15.10
N PHE A 163 -3.34 -13.97 -14.26
CA PHE A 163 -2.26 -13.10 -13.80
C PHE A 163 -1.41 -12.60 -14.97
N GLU A 164 -0.80 -13.50 -15.75
CA GLU A 164 0.09 -13.19 -16.87
C GLU A 164 -0.56 -12.30 -17.94
N GLN A 165 -1.87 -12.46 -18.17
CA GLN A 165 -2.61 -11.68 -19.16
C GLN A 165 -3.19 -10.38 -18.60
N GLY A 166 -3.42 -10.29 -17.29
CA GLY A 166 -4.18 -9.21 -16.67
C GLY A 166 -3.35 -8.15 -15.96
N TRP A 167 -2.18 -8.52 -15.41
CA TRP A 167 -1.43 -7.70 -14.44
C TRP A 167 -1.07 -6.29 -14.94
N ASN A 168 -0.88 -6.11 -16.26
CA ASN A 168 -0.48 -4.83 -16.87
C ASN A 168 -1.59 -4.13 -17.67
N VAL A 169 -2.82 -4.64 -17.62
CA VAL A 169 -3.91 -4.15 -18.50
C VAL A 169 -5.25 -3.95 -17.79
N GLN A 170 -5.50 -4.64 -16.68
CA GLN A 170 -6.77 -4.56 -15.96
C GLN A 170 -6.61 -3.80 -14.65
N ALA A 171 -7.44 -2.78 -14.44
CA ALA A 171 -7.59 -2.15 -13.12
C ALA A 171 -8.15 -3.18 -12.12
N VAL A 172 -7.79 -3.03 -10.84
CA VAL A 172 -8.03 -4.05 -9.80
C VAL A 172 -9.47 -4.54 -9.69
N HIS A 173 -10.47 -3.67 -9.83
CA HIS A 173 -11.89 -4.10 -9.76
C HIS A 173 -12.34 -4.87 -11.02
N HIS A 174 -11.84 -4.51 -12.20
CA HIS A 174 -12.09 -5.29 -13.41
C HIS A 174 -11.35 -6.64 -13.36
N LEU A 175 -10.18 -6.68 -12.71
CA LEU A 175 -9.50 -7.94 -12.41
C LEU A 175 -10.35 -8.82 -11.48
N SER A 176 -10.98 -8.27 -10.42
CA SER A 176 -11.93 -9.02 -9.57
C SER A 176 -13.08 -9.65 -10.40
N ASP A 177 -13.69 -8.90 -11.31
CA ASP A 177 -14.72 -9.44 -12.22
C ASP A 177 -14.19 -10.55 -13.13
N THR A 178 -12.96 -10.38 -13.64
CA THR A 178 -12.28 -11.37 -14.49
C THR A 178 -12.00 -12.65 -13.72
N LEU A 179 -11.52 -12.55 -12.48
CA LEU A 179 -11.27 -13.69 -11.59
C LEU A 179 -12.57 -14.45 -11.29
N GLY A 180 -13.65 -13.75 -10.96
CA GLY A 180 -14.96 -14.35 -10.73
C GLY A 180 -15.52 -15.06 -11.96
N ARG A 181 -15.34 -14.47 -13.15
CA ARG A 181 -15.75 -15.09 -14.41
C ARG A 181 -14.90 -16.32 -14.75
N ALA A 182 -13.58 -16.22 -14.66
CA ALA A 182 -12.65 -17.32 -14.91
C ALA A 182 -12.97 -18.49 -13.97
N TYR A 183 -13.17 -18.21 -12.69
CA TYR A 183 -13.61 -19.20 -11.71
C TYR A 183 -14.86 -19.95 -12.15
N LYS A 184 -15.91 -19.22 -12.54
CA LYS A 184 -17.20 -19.81 -12.92
C LYS A 184 -17.14 -20.69 -14.17
N HIS A 185 -16.26 -20.37 -15.13
CA HIS A 185 -16.23 -21.01 -16.44
C HIS A 185 -15.09 -22.01 -16.63
N GLU A 186 -13.99 -21.86 -15.88
CA GLU A 186 -12.76 -22.61 -16.08
C GLU A 186 -12.28 -23.34 -14.81
N GLY A 187 -12.87 -23.03 -13.65
CA GLY A 187 -12.57 -23.67 -12.36
C GLY A 187 -11.69 -22.81 -11.44
N GLN A 188 -11.25 -23.39 -10.33
CA GLN A 188 -10.51 -22.68 -9.28
C GLN A 188 -9.33 -21.87 -9.82
N VAL A 189 -9.16 -20.66 -9.29
CA VAL A 189 -8.07 -19.72 -9.64
C VAL A 189 -6.91 -19.87 -8.66
N MET A 190 -7.23 -20.08 -7.38
CA MET A 190 -6.27 -20.23 -6.29
C MET A 190 -6.02 -21.71 -6.00
N ALA A 191 -4.77 -22.04 -5.67
CA ALA A 191 -4.35 -23.32 -5.11
C ALA A 191 -3.14 -23.08 -4.21
N VAL A 192 -3.38 -22.99 -2.90
CA VAL A 192 -2.32 -22.64 -1.95
C VAL A 192 -1.56 -23.87 -1.48
N ASP A 193 -0.25 -23.87 -1.71
CA ASP A 193 0.69 -24.83 -1.14
C ASP A 193 1.02 -24.44 0.31
N THR A 194 0.28 -25.02 1.25
CA THR A 194 0.48 -24.76 2.67
C THR A 194 1.86 -25.17 3.20
N THR A 195 2.62 -26.00 2.47
CA THR A 195 4.00 -26.34 2.86
C THR A 195 4.97 -25.17 2.68
N LYS A 196 4.58 -24.16 1.89
CA LYS A 196 5.36 -22.94 1.62
C LYS A 196 5.07 -21.79 2.57
N LEU A 197 4.13 -21.93 3.51
CA LEU A 197 3.70 -20.83 4.39
C LEU A 197 4.86 -20.15 5.13
N GLY A 198 5.89 -20.89 5.55
CA GLY A 198 7.06 -20.30 6.20
C GLY A 198 7.83 -19.32 5.30
N ALA A 199 8.00 -19.66 4.02
CA ALA A 199 8.65 -18.78 3.05
C ALA A 199 7.80 -17.54 2.74
N TRP A 200 6.49 -17.73 2.56
CA TRP A 200 5.55 -16.61 2.39
C TRP A 200 5.55 -15.68 3.59
N MET A 201 5.48 -16.20 4.81
CA MET A 201 5.55 -15.38 6.04
C MET A 201 6.85 -14.57 6.13
N ALA A 202 7.98 -15.16 5.73
CA ALA A 202 9.26 -14.45 5.69
C ALA A 202 9.25 -13.32 4.65
N ALA A 203 8.80 -13.59 3.42
CA ALA A 203 8.68 -12.61 2.35
C ALA A 203 7.74 -11.44 2.74
N PHE A 204 6.55 -11.76 3.27
CA PHE A 204 5.62 -10.74 3.75
C PHE A 204 6.21 -9.89 4.88
N THR A 205 7.01 -10.49 5.77
CA THR A 205 7.71 -9.76 6.83
C THR A 205 8.72 -8.80 6.22
N GLU A 206 9.59 -9.27 5.33
CA GLU A 206 10.64 -8.47 4.68
C GLU A 206 10.06 -7.35 3.80
N ALA A 207 8.91 -7.58 3.16
CA ALA A 207 8.24 -6.60 2.31
C ALA A 207 7.59 -5.43 3.07
N SER A 208 7.27 -5.62 4.35
CA SER A 208 6.38 -4.72 5.09
C SER A 208 7.11 -3.58 5.80
N ALA A 209 6.37 -2.52 6.13
CA ALA A 209 6.72 -1.68 7.28
C ALA A 209 6.69 -2.50 8.59
N THR A 210 7.03 -1.90 9.73
CA THR A 210 7.12 -2.50 11.09
C THR A 210 8.43 -3.25 11.39
N LEU A 211 9.50 -2.96 10.67
CA LEU A 211 10.80 -3.63 10.86
C LEU A 211 11.72 -2.88 11.83
N SER A 212 11.61 -1.56 11.86
CA SER A 212 12.48 -0.70 12.67
C SER A 212 11.71 0.49 13.22
N LYS A 213 12.23 1.09 14.30
CA LYS A 213 11.67 2.33 14.85
C LYS A 213 11.61 3.42 13.78
N PRO A 214 10.44 4.05 13.54
CA PRO A 214 10.35 5.20 12.65
C PRO A 214 11.31 6.33 13.05
N ILE A 215 12.04 6.86 12.08
CA ILE A 215 13.00 7.96 12.29
C ILE A 215 12.34 9.35 12.35
N ALA A 216 11.09 9.44 11.92
CA ALA A 216 10.26 10.63 11.97
C ALA A 216 8.87 10.31 12.53
N PRO A 217 8.10 11.31 13.01
CA PRO A 217 6.75 11.11 13.51
C PRO A 217 5.82 10.49 12.47
N VAL A 218 4.85 9.71 12.93
CA VAL A 218 3.80 9.07 12.12
C VAL A 218 2.43 9.58 12.54
N LEU A 219 1.59 9.95 11.58
CA LEU A 219 0.16 10.17 11.77
C LEU A 219 -0.60 9.04 11.11
N VAL A 220 -1.43 8.31 11.88
CA VAL A 220 -2.37 7.34 11.32
C VAL A 220 -3.77 7.94 11.34
N LEU A 221 -4.41 7.93 10.17
CA LEU A 221 -5.79 8.37 9.96
C LEU A 221 -6.61 7.11 9.66
N SER A 222 -7.56 6.76 10.53
CA SER A 222 -8.26 5.48 10.49
C SER A 222 -9.74 5.62 10.13
N ASP A 223 -10.18 4.88 9.12
CA ASP A 223 -11.60 4.67 8.80
C ASP A 223 -12.19 3.61 9.73
N GLU A 224 -13.36 3.88 10.34
CA GLU A 224 -14.01 2.93 11.26
C GLU A 224 -15.48 2.61 10.91
N GLN A 225 -16.03 3.16 9.82
CA GLN A 225 -17.43 2.89 9.42
C GLN A 225 -17.65 1.43 9.03
N ASP A 226 -16.72 0.85 8.27
CA ASP A 226 -16.70 -0.57 7.93
C ASP A 226 -15.47 -1.25 8.55
N PRO A 227 -15.59 -1.89 9.72
CA PRO A 227 -14.45 -2.51 10.39
C PRO A 227 -13.85 -3.68 9.60
N ASN A 228 -14.54 -4.19 8.57
CA ASN A 228 -14.09 -5.28 7.70
C ASN A 228 -13.83 -4.82 6.26
N GLY A 229 -13.70 -3.51 6.03
CA GLY A 229 -13.40 -2.94 4.72
C GLY A 229 -12.05 -3.41 4.15
N PRO A 230 -11.63 -2.88 2.98
CA PRO A 230 -10.41 -3.29 2.28
C PRO A 230 -9.15 -3.31 3.15
N CYS A 231 -9.02 -2.36 4.09
CA CYS A 231 -8.04 -2.42 5.16
C CYS A 231 -8.77 -2.45 6.52
N PRO A 232 -9.10 -3.65 7.06
CA PRO A 232 -9.88 -3.76 8.28
C PRO A 232 -9.29 -2.95 9.43
N ILE A 233 -10.12 -2.44 10.32
CA ILE A 233 -9.65 -1.57 11.41
C ILE A 233 -8.64 -2.29 12.33
N THR A 234 -8.73 -3.61 12.45
CA THR A 234 -7.75 -4.43 13.17
C THR A 234 -6.39 -4.43 12.50
N TRP A 235 -6.33 -4.34 11.17
CA TRP A 235 -5.10 -4.20 10.40
C TRP A 235 -4.43 -2.86 10.70
N GLN A 236 -5.18 -1.77 10.64
CA GLN A 236 -4.67 -0.44 10.92
C GLN A 236 -4.19 -0.30 12.37
N ARG A 237 -4.96 -0.83 13.34
CA ARG A 237 -4.56 -0.86 14.76
C ARG A 237 -3.33 -1.72 15.00
N GLY A 238 -3.19 -2.84 14.28
CA GLY A 238 -1.99 -3.68 14.36
C GLY A 238 -0.72 -2.95 13.92
N TYR A 239 -0.80 -2.08 12.90
CA TYR A 239 0.31 -1.19 12.55
C TYR A 239 0.63 -0.19 13.67
N VAL A 240 -0.40 0.47 14.22
CA VAL A 240 -0.25 1.40 15.35
C VAL A 240 0.45 0.73 16.54
N ASP A 241 0.04 -0.48 16.90
CA ASP A 241 0.62 -1.23 18.01
C ASP A 241 2.07 -1.62 17.73
N ALA A 242 2.40 -1.99 16.48
CA ALA A 242 3.77 -2.28 16.07
C ALA A 242 4.69 -1.05 16.19
N VAL A 243 4.25 0.13 15.73
CA VAL A 243 5.04 1.37 15.86
C VAL A 243 5.26 1.73 17.32
N LYS A 244 4.23 1.59 18.18
CA LYS A 244 4.37 1.79 19.63
C LYS A 244 5.37 0.81 20.24
N ALA A 245 5.33 -0.45 19.85
CA ALA A 245 6.25 -1.48 20.35
C ALA A 245 7.71 -1.19 19.94
N LEU A 246 7.92 -0.59 18.77
CA LEU A 246 9.22 -0.11 18.29
C LEU A 246 9.66 1.22 18.93
N GLY A 247 8.80 1.86 19.74
CA GLY A 247 9.09 3.13 20.42
C GLY A 247 9.09 4.34 19.48
N GLY A 248 8.31 4.28 18.38
CA GLY A 248 8.10 5.38 17.45
C GLY A 248 7.16 6.46 18.00
N ASP A 249 7.30 7.68 17.49
CA ASP A 249 6.36 8.78 17.74
C ASP A 249 5.16 8.62 16.80
N ILE A 250 3.98 8.35 17.37
CA ILE A 250 2.77 8.07 16.60
C ILE A 250 1.56 8.79 17.17
N THR A 251 0.85 9.49 16.28
CA THR A 251 -0.46 10.10 16.51
C THR A 251 -1.52 9.32 15.74
N VAL A 252 -2.70 9.13 16.32
CA VAL A 252 -3.81 8.43 15.66
C VAL A 252 -5.05 9.31 15.73
N LYS A 253 -5.77 9.42 14.60
CA LYS A 253 -7.08 10.08 14.53
C LYS A 253 -8.09 9.18 13.82
N SER A 254 -9.20 8.93 14.48
CA SER A 254 -10.28 8.07 13.99
C SER A 254 -11.35 8.87 13.25
N TYR A 255 -11.88 8.26 12.19
CA TYR A 255 -12.96 8.75 11.34
C TYR A 255 -14.10 7.72 11.34
N PRO A 256 -15.01 7.76 12.34
CA PRO A 256 -15.98 6.70 12.56
C PRO A 256 -17.13 6.64 11.54
N ASN A 257 -17.28 7.70 10.74
CA ASN A 257 -18.33 7.81 9.73
C ASN A 257 -17.79 7.66 8.31
N ASP A 258 -16.50 7.36 8.18
CA ASP A 258 -15.83 7.17 6.89
C ASP A 258 -15.53 5.69 6.68
N ASP A 259 -15.79 5.23 5.46
CA ASP A 259 -15.28 3.97 4.96
C ASP A 259 -13.88 4.18 4.35
N HIS A 260 -13.27 3.07 3.91
CA HIS A 260 -11.96 3.08 3.28
C HIS A 260 -11.84 4.07 2.11
N PHE A 261 -12.92 4.30 1.36
CA PHE A 261 -12.93 5.10 0.13
C PHE A 261 -13.37 6.55 0.32
N SER A 262 -14.03 6.89 1.43
CA SER A 262 -14.36 8.27 1.80
C SER A 262 -13.32 8.92 2.71
N LEU A 263 -12.52 8.11 3.41
CA LEU A 263 -11.50 8.58 4.35
C LEU A 263 -10.55 9.62 3.76
N PRO A 264 -9.92 9.43 2.57
CA PRO A 264 -8.97 10.41 2.05
C PRO A 264 -9.56 11.81 1.92
N GLN A 265 -10.81 11.92 1.46
CA GLN A 265 -11.53 13.18 1.32
C GLN A 265 -11.71 13.86 2.67
N SER A 266 -12.08 13.10 3.69
CA SER A 266 -12.38 13.60 5.03
C SER A 266 -11.13 13.98 5.82
N CYS A 267 -10.00 13.31 5.59
CA CYS A 267 -8.82 13.45 6.43
C CYS A 267 -7.65 14.22 5.80
N VAL A 268 -7.65 14.48 4.49
CA VAL A 268 -6.49 15.10 3.82
C VAL A 268 -6.14 16.49 4.32
N ALA A 269 -7.12 17.30 4.73
CA ALA A 269 -6.86 18.62 5.31
C ALA A 269 -6.06 18.51 6.62
N GLU A 270 -6.40 17.54 7.47
CA GLU A 270 -5.68 17.23 8.70
C GLU A 270 -4.26 16.73 8.42
N ALA A 271 -4.12 15.81 7.46
CA ALA A 271 -2.82 15.26 7.06
C ALA A 271 -1.88 16.37 6.60
N LYS A 272 -2.39 17.29 5.76
CA LYS A 272 -1.65 18.47 5.30
C LYS A 272 -1.26 19.37 6.46
N GLU A 273 -2.22 19.80 7.31
CA GLU A 273 -1.94 20.69 8.44
C GLU A 273 -0.88 20.10 9.38
N TRP A 274 -1.01 18.81 9.71
CA TRP A 274 -0.06 18.09 10.56
C TRP A 274 1.34 18.02 9.93
N LEU A 275 1.45 17.79 8.61
CA LEU A 275 2.74 17.81 7.93
C LEU A 275 3.33 19.21 7.87
N THR A 276 2.55 20.22 7.48
CA THR A 276 2.99 21.62 7.39
C THR A 276 3.63 22.09 8.70
N ALA A 277 3.04 21.75 9.84
CA ALA A 277 3.56 22.11 11.16
C ALA A 277 4.96 21.54 11.49
N ARG A 278 5.50 20.64 10.66
CA ARG A 278 6.83 20.03 10.83
C ARG A 278 7.90 20.69 9.94
N PHE A 279 7.49 21.52 8.98
CA PHE A 279 8.39 22.32 8.16
C PHE A 279 8.77 23.65 8.81
N SER A 280 7.98 24.12 9.77
CA SER A 280 8.19 25.34 10.56
C SER A 280 9.24 25.21 11.66
#